data_AF-A0A662YXU5-F1
#
_entry.id   AF-A0A662YXU5-F1
#
_cell.length_a   1.000
_cell.length_b   1.000
_cell.length_c   1.000
_cell.angle_alpha   90.00
_cell.angle_beta   90.00
_cell.angle_gamma   90.00
#
_symmetry.space_group_name_H-M   'P 1'
#
loop_
_entity.id
_entity.type
_entity.pdbx_description
1 polymer ?
#
loop_
_entity_poly.entity_id
_entity_poly.type
_entity_poly.pdbx_seq_one_letter_code
_entity_poly.pdbx_strand_id
1 'polypeptide(L)'
;MNDVVLEKAMHKCILKPLKSHIEASLKDFQKASGSWKQLEENLQLAKQKKPQELGVDATAPDSVTIEKIRHKFVTMQKMYSPEKKVTLLLRVCKLIYTVMENNSGRMYGADDFLPMLTYVLAQCNMPELDTEIEYMMELLDPTLLHGEGGYYLTSAFGAMSLIKNFQEEQAARLLSSETRNTLHQWHRRRTTNRTVPTVDDFQNYLRVAYQEVNNGCTAKTLVVKPYVTTEELCELCAEKFKVQEPSTYALFLVMEETSQQLAPDTYPQKIKAEIHSRPLPLPFHFVYKRPTNLQIFIPPGEENENTFL
;
A
#
# COMPACT_ATOMS: atom_id res chain seq x y z
N MET A 1 -22.81 18.84 -14.10
CA MET A 1 -22.40 18.64 -15.50
C MET A 1 -21.22 19.54 -15.90
N ASN A 2 -21.17 20.80 -15.46
CA ASN A 2 -20.03 21.71 -15.76
C ASN A 2 -18.71 21.32 -15.09
N ASP A 3 -18.75 20.75 -13.88
CA ASP A 3 -17.53 20.44 -13.10
C ASP A 3 -16.68 19.32 -13.74
N VAL A 4 -17.31 18.22 -14.15
CA VAL A 4 -16.62 17.07 -14.80
C VAL A 4 -15.97 17.47 -16.12
N VAL A 5 -16.58 18.39 -16.88
CA VAL A 5 -16.02 18.89 -18.14
C VAL A 5 -14.80 19.77 -17.87
N LEU A 6 -14.87 20.62 -16.84
CA LEU A 6 -13.76 21.47 -16.42
C LEU A 6 -12.60 20.64 -15.87
N GLU A 7 -12.87 19.66 -15.02
CA GLU A 7 -11.86 18.76 -14.46
C GLU A 7 -11.14 17.97 -15.57
N LYS A 8 -11.89 17.41 -16.54
CA LYS A 8 -11.28 16.74 -17.70
C LYS A 8 -10.46 17.69 -18.57
N ALA A 9 -10.89 18.96 -18.71
CA ALA A 9 -10.13 19.97 -19.41
C ALA A 9 -8.83 20.33 -18.66
N MET A 10 -8.89 20.48 -17.34
CA MET A 10 -7.72 20.74 -16.48
C MET A 10 -6.73 19.58 -16.52
N HIS A 11 -7.20 18.33 -16.34
CA HIS A 11 -6.37 17.14 -16.49
C HIS A 11 -5.69 17.09 -17.85
N LYS A 12 -6.40 17.45 -18.93
CA LYS A 12 -5.80 17.51 -20.26
C LYS A 12 -4.75 18.62 -20.39
N CYS A 13 -5.04 19.83 -19.91
CA CYS A 13 -4.13 20.97 -20.01
C CYS A 13 -2.88 20.82 -19.15
N ILE A 14 -2.95 20.07 -18.04
CA ILE A 14 -1.85 19.84 -17.10
C ILE A 14 -1.08 18.57 -17.47
N LEU A 15 -1.76 17.43 -17.58
CA LEU A 15 -1.08 16.13 -17.75
C LEU A 15 -0.47 15.97 -19.14
N LYS A 16 -1.11 16.48 -20.19
CA LYS A 16 -0.58 16.33 -21.56
C LYS A 16 0.82 16.95 -21.73
N PRO A 17 1.10 18.20 -21.30
CA PRO A 17 2.44 18.76 -21.38
C PRO A 17 3.41 18.21 -20.33
N LEU A 18 2.93 17.82 -19.14
CA LEU A 18 3.80 17.39 -18.04
C LEU A 18 4.16 15.90 -18.09
N LYS A 19 3.41 15.06 -18.78
CA LYS A 19 3.62 13.60 -18.83
C LYS A 19 5.08 13.21 -19.04
N SER A 20 5.72 13.74 -20.08
CA SER A 20 7.12 13.38 -20.39
C SER A 20 8.10 13.78 -19.29
N HIS A 21 7.83 14.89 -18.60
CA HIS A 21 8.66 15.38 -17.49
C HIS A 21 8.45 14.52 -16.24
N ILE A 22 7.21 14.14 -15.95
CA ILE A 22 6.87 13.24 -14.85
C ILE A 22 7.54 11.88 -15.06
N GLU A 23 7.41 11.30 -16.26
CA GLU A 23 8.02 10.01 -16.60
C GLU A 23 9.54 10.03 -16.53
N ALA A 24 10.18 11.09 -17.05
CA ALA A 24 11.63 11.25 -16.96
C ALA A 24 12.08 11.34 -15.50
N SER A 25 11.43 12.19 -14.70
CA SER A 25 11.79 12.40 -13.29
C SER A 25 11.62 11.13 -12.46
N LEU A 26 10.53 10.38 -12.67
CA LEU A 26 10.28 9.11 -12.00
C LEU A 26 11.31 8.06 -12.41
N LYS A 27 11.62 7.96 -13.70
CA LYS A 27 12.63 7.02 -14.21
C LYS A 27 14.02 7.32 -13.64
N ASP A 28 14.39 8.59 -13.54
CA ASP A 28 15.67 9.01 -12.98
C ASP A 28 15.75 8.67 -11.48
N PHE A 29 14.66 8.89 -10.74
CA PHE A 29 14.56 8.50 -9.33
C PHE A 29 14.69 6.98 -9.14
N GLN A 30 13.98 6.18 -9.94
CA GLN A 30 14.03 4.71 -9.88
C GLN A 30 15.40 4.14 -10.29
N LYS A 31 16.09 4.80 -11.21
CA LYS A 31 17.47 4.44 -11.56
C LYS A 31 18.44 4.77 -10.43
N ALA A 32 18.30 5.95 -9.81
CA ALA A 32 19.15 6.38 -8.71
C ALA A 32 18.97 5.50 -7.46
N SER A 33 17.75 5.02 -7.19
CA SER A 33 17.47 4.11 -6.08
C SER A 33 17.87 2.66 -6.35
N GLY A 34 18.22 2.30 -7.60
CA GLY A 34 18.48 0.93 -8.02
C GLY A 34 17.22 0.07 -8.23
N SER A 35 16.03 0.60 -7.92
CA SER A 35 14.76 -0.15 -8.03
C SER A 35 14.45 -0.56 -9.47
N TRP A 36 14.83 0.27 -10.45
CA TRP A 36 14.66 -0.06 -11.87
C TRP A 36 15.42 -1.33 -12.26
N LYS A 37 16.70 -1.42 -11.85
CA LYS A 37 17.56 -2.56 -12.18
C LYS A 37 17.05 -3.83 -11.51
N GLN A 38 16.67 -3.74 -10.24
CA GLN A 38 16.07 -4.87 -9.52
C GLN A 38 14.80 -5.38 -10.20
N LEU A 39 13.90 -4.48 -10.61
CA LEU A 39 12.68 -4.86 -11.33
C LEU A 39 12.98 -5.54 -12.67
N GLU A 40 13.95 -5.01 -13.43
CA GLU A 40 14.38 -5.61 -14.69
C GLU A 40 14.93 -7.04 -14.48
N GLU A 41 15.79 -7.25 -13.48
CA GLU A 41 16.30 -8.57 -13.11
C GLU A 41 15.17 -9.53 -12.69
N ASN A 42 14.23 -9.06 -11.86
CA ASN A 42 13.10 -9.87 -11.41
C ASN A 42 12.14 -10.24 -12.54
N LEU A 43 11.87 -9.32 -13.48
CA LEU A 43 11.07 -9.62 -14.67
C LEU A 43 11.73 -10.71 -15.52
N GLN A 44 13.06 -10.65 -15.70
CA GLN A 44 13.80 -11.68 -16.43
C GLN A 44 13.74 -13.05 -15.74
N LEU A 45 13.87 -13.08 -14.41
CA LEU A 45 13.73 -14.31 -13.63
C LEU A 45 12.31 -14.88 -13.73
N ALA A 46 11.29 -14.04 -13.54
CA ALA A 46 9.89 -14.45 -13.63
C ALA A 46 9.52 -14.93 -15.04
N LYS A 47 10.10 -14.33 -16.10
CA LYS A 47 9.88 -14.73 -17.49
C LYS A 47 10.37 -16.15 -17.79
N GLN A 48 11.42 -16.62 -17.10
CA GLN A 48 11.98 -17.96 -17.26
C GLN A 48 11.13 -19.05 -16.59
N LYS A 49 10.17 -18.67 -15.74
CA LYS A 49 9.29 -19.60 -15.05
C LYS A 49 8.24 -20.18 -15.97
N LYS A 50 7.91 -21.45 -15.74
CA LYS A 50 6.72 -22.06 -16.33
C LYS A 50 5.46 -21.45 -15.71
N PRO A 51 4.33 -21.40 -16.44
CA PRO A 51 3.07 -20.90 -15.90
C PRO A 51 2.69 -21.53 -14.54
N GLN A 52 2.88 -22.85 -14.40
CA GLN A 52 2.55 -23.60 -13.18
C GLN A 52 3.39 -23.19 -11.97
N GLU A 53 4.65 -22.76 -12.18
CA GLU A 53 5.51 -22.26 -11.10
C GLU A 53 5.03 -20.90 -10.56
N LEU A 54 4.22 -20.17 -11.33
CA LEU A 54 3.57 -18.93 -10.90
C LEU A 54 2.13 -19.14 -10.42
N GLY A 55 1.68 -20.40 -10.28
CA GLY A 55 0.32 -20.74 -9.85
C GLY A 55 -0.74 -20.65 -10.96
N VAL A 56 -0.34 -20.65 -12.23
CA VAL A 56 -1.27 -20.63 -13.37
C VAL A 56 -1.81 -22.04 -13.63
N ASP A 57 -3.12 -22.20 -13.41
CA ASP A 57 -3.89 -23.45 -13.64
C ASP A 57 -4.79 -23.37 -14.88
N ALA A 58 -4.49 -22.45 -15.80
CA ALA A 58 -5.23 -22.23 -17.05
C ALA A 58 -4.29 -22.29 -18.26
N THR A 59 -4.88 -22.36 -19.46
CA THR A 59 -4.12 -22.29 -20.71
C THR A 59 -3.36 -20.96 -20.78
N ALA A 60 -2.04 -21.04 -20.88
CA ALA A 60 -1.19 -19.85 -20.98
C ALA A 60 -1.23 -19.25 -22.41
N PRO A 61 -1.11 -17.92 -22.56
CA PRO A 61 -1.03 -17.29 -23.87
C PRO A 61 0.21 -17.71 -24.67
N ASP A 62 0.02 -17.90 -25.97
CA ASP A 62 1.11 -18.13 -26.91
C ASP A 62 1.93 -16.86 -27.19
N SER A 63 3.07 -17.00 -27.86
CA SER A 63 3.97 -15.89 -28.18
C SER A 63 3.29 -14.78 -29.00
N VAL A 64 2.38 -15.15 -29.91
CA VAL A 64 1.62 -14.20 -30.73
C VAL A 64 0.69 -13.37 -29.86
N THR A 65 0.02 -13.98 -28.90
CA THR A 65 -0.88 -13.28 -27.97
C THR A 65 -0.11 -12.40 -27.00
N ILE A 66 1.03 -12.88 -26.48
CA ILE A 66 1.94 -12.05 -25.67
C ILE A 66 2.39 -10.82 -26.45
N GLU A 67 2.79 -10.96 -27.72
CA GLU A 67 3.21 -9.80 -28.53
C GLU A 67 2.05 -8.82 -28.79
N LYS A 68 0.83 -9.33 -29.00
CA LYS A 68 -0.38 -8.49 -29.10
C LYS A 68 -0.63 -7.70 -27.80
N ILE A 69 -0.45 -8.32 -26.64
CA ILE A 69 -0.57 -7.68 -25.33
C ILE A 69 0.53 -6.61 -25.17
N ARG A 70 1.78 -6.96 -25.50
CA ARG A 70 2.93 -6.05 -25.46
C ARG A 70 2.68 -4.80 -26.30
N HIS A 71 2.13 -4.94 -27.51
CA HIS A 71 1.78 -3.80 -28.35
C HIS A 71 0.71 -2.89 -27.73
N LYS A 72 -0.27 -3.45 -27.01
CA LYS A 72 -1.25 -2.66 -26.24
C LYS A 72 -0.57 -1.89 -25.11
N PHE A 73 0.37 -2.50 -24.40
CA PHE A 73 1.14 -1.82 -23.35
C PHE A 73 2.02 -0.69 -23.88
N VAL A 74 2.72 -0.89 -25.00
CA VAL A 74 3.47 0.17 -25.68
C VAL A 74 2.54 1.31 -26.12
N THR A 75 1.33 0.99 -26.57
CA THR A 75 0.32 2.00 -26.90
C THR A 75 -0.14 2.75 -25.65
N MET A 76 -0.35 2.04 -24.53
CA MET A 76 -0.75 2.60 -23.24
C MET A 76 0.25 3.65 -22.75
N GLN A 77 1.55 3.36 -22.84
CA GLN A 77 2.63 4.28 -22.45
C GLN A 77 2.56 5.61 -23.19
N LYS A 78 2.17 5.63 -24.47
CA LYS A 78 2.09 6.86 -25.27
C LYS A 78 0.91 7.75 -24.88
N MET A 79 -0.06 7.25 -24.12
CA MET A 79 -1.26 8.00 -23.74
C MET A 79 -0.99 8.89 -22.52
N TYR A 80 -1.58 10.07 -22.44
CA TYR A 80 -1.51 10.91 -21.22
C TYR A 80 -2.73 10.74 -20.30
N SER A 81 -3.86 10.27 -20.84
CA SER A 81 -5.12 10.18 -20.10
C SER A 81 -5.18 8.87 -19.30
N PRO A 82 -5.27 8.92 -17.95
CA PRO A 82 -5.36 7.73 -17.11
C PRO A 82 -6.62 6.91 -17.43
N GLU A 83 -7.76 7.56 -17.68
CA GLU A 83 -9.01 6.88 -18.12
C GLU A 83 -8.80 6.04 -19.39
N LYS A 84 -8.08 6.59 -20.38
CA LYS A 84 -7.80 5.87 -21.62
C LYS A 84 -6.80 4.73 -21.43
N LYS A 85 -5.81 4.91 -20.54
CA LYS A 85 -4.87 3.83 -20.18
C LYS A 85 -5.63 2.68 -19.50
N VAL A 86 -6.51 2.98 -18.54
CA VAL A 86 -7.38 1.97 -17.88
C VAL A 86 -8.28 1.26 -18.90
N THR A 87 -8.87 1.99 -19.84
CA THR A 87 -9.65 1.37 -20.93
C THR A 87 -8.82 0.36 -21.74
N LEU A 88 -7.54 0.64 -21.96
CA LEU A 88 -6.64 -0.25 -22.67
C LEU A 88 -6.20 -1.44 -21.81
N LEU A 89 -5.99 -1.23 -20.52
CA LEU A 89 -5.78 -2.29 -19.53
C LEU A 89 -6.96 -3.27 -19.51
N LEU A 90 -8.21 -2.78 -19.48
CA LEU A 90 -9.40 -3.62 -19.56
C LEU A 90 -9.43 -4.49 -20.83
N ARG A 91 -8.96 -3.97 -21.96
CA ARG A 91 -8.85 -4.75 -23.20
C ARG A 91 -7.77 -5.83 -23.12
N VAL A 92 -6.70 -5.60 -22.36
CA VAL A 92 -5.69 -6.62 -22.07
C VAL A 92 -6.29 -7.70 -21.17
N CYS A 93 -6.95 -7.33 -20.07
CA CYS A 93 -7.58 -8.27 -19.15
C CYS A 93 -8.61 -9.16 -19.87
N LYS A 94 -9.47 -8.58 -20.72
CA LYS A 94 -10.41 -9.35 -21.54
C LYS A 94 -9.71 -10.35 -22.48
N LEU A 95 -8.61 -9.95 -23.10
CA LEU A 95 -7.82 -10.85 -23.94
C LEU A 95 -7.23 -12.01 -23.13
N ILE A 96 -6.77 -11.74 -21.90
CA ILE A 96 -6.27 -12.77 -20.98
C ILE A 96 -7.40 -13.76 -20.62
N TYR A 97 -8.59 -13.27 -20.25
CA TYR A 97 -9.74 -14.14 -19.98
C TYR A 97 -10.13 -15.00 -21.19
N THR A 98 -10.16 -14.43 -22.40
CA THR A 98 -10.43 -15.21 -23.62
C THR A 98 -9.43 -16.35 -23.78
N VAL A 99 -8.15 -16.13 -23.49
CA VAL A 99 -7.14 -17.19 -23.54
C VAL A 99 -7.36 -18.25 -22.46
N MET A 100 -7.64 -17.83 -21.23
CA MET A 100 -7.90 -18.75 -20.12
C MET A 100 -9.12 -19.63 -20.41
N GLU A 101 -10.20 -19.03 -20.91
CA GLU A 101 -11.47 -19.68 -21.18
C GLU A 101 -11.42 -20.62 -22.40
N ASN A 102 -10.52 -20.37 -23.35
CA ASN A 102 -10.42 -21.14 -24.61
C ASN A 102 -10.37 -22.65 -24.34
N ASN A 103 -11.42 -23.36 -24.79
CA ASN A 103 -11.60 -24.81 -24.68
C ASN A 103 -11.55 -25.37 -23.24
N SER A 104 -11.68 -24.52 -22.22
CA SER A 104 -11.63 -24.94 -20.81
C SER A 104 -12.99 -25.37 -20.25
N GLY A 105 -14.08 -24.73 -20.70
CA GLY A 105 -15.42 -24.90 -20.11
C GLY A 105 -15.53 -24.49 -18.63
N ARG A 106 -14.45 -23.95 -18.04
CA ARG A 106 -14.34 -23.55 -16.63
C ARG A 106 -14.53 -22.04 -16.50
N MET A 107 -15.23 -21.61 -15.45
CA MET A 107 -15.27 -20.20 -15.06
C MET A 107 -14.04 -19.87 -14.20
N TYR A 108 -13.37 -18.78 -14.53
CA TYR A 108 -12.16 -18.33 -13.82
C TYR A 108 -12.46 -17.12 -12.92
N GLY A 109 -12.03 -17.20 -11.67
CA GLY A 109 -12.21 -16.16 -10.65
C GLY A 109 -10.99 -15.25 -10.50
N ALA A 110 -11.00 -14.45 -9.42
CA ALA A 110 -9.88 -13.56 -9.07
C ALA A 110 -8.60 -14.34 -8.75
N ASP A 111 -8.73 -15.46 -8.04
CA ASP A 111 -7.63 -16.31 -7.60
C ASP A 111 -6.91 -16.99 -8.78
N ASP A 112 -7.63 -17.25 -9.89
CA ASP A 112 -7.03 -17.78 -11.12
C ASP A 112 -6.40 -16.66 -11.98
N PHE A 113 -7.00 -15.46 -11.95
CA PHE A 113 -6.61 -14.37 -12.82
C PHE A 113 -5.31 -13.69 -12.40
N LEU A 114 -5.08 -13.48 -11.10
CA LEU A 114 -3.88 -12.78 -10.63
C LEU A 114 -2.57 -13.53 -10.97
N PRO A 115 -2.46 -14.87 -10.79
CA PRO A 115 -1.34 -15.66 -11.30
C PRO A 115 -1.14 -15.50 -12.81
N MET A 116 -2.22 -15.58 -13.60
CA MET A 116 -2.14 -15.45 -15.05
C MET A 116 -1.68 -14.05 -15.47
N LEU A 117 -2.20 -13.00 -14.85
CA LEU A 117 -1.77 -11.63 -15.10
C LEU A 117 -0.29 -11.43 -14.75
N THR A 118 0.16 -12.00 -13.63
CA THR A 118 1.57 -11.96 -13.21
C THR A 118 2.46 -12.63 -14.25
N TYR A 119 2.09 -13.82 -14.74
CA TYR A 119 2.79 -14.50 -15.83
C TYR A 119 2.84 -13.64 -17.10
N VAL A 120 1.72 -13.07 -17.52
CA VAL A 120 1.64 -12.24 -18.74
C VAL A 120 2.53 -10.99 -18.64
N LEU A 121 2.54 -10.31 -17.49
CA LEU A 121 3.41 -9.14 -17.27
C LEU A 121 4.89 -9.53 -17.32
N ALA A 122 5.26 -10.67 -16.70
CA ALA A 122 6.62 -11.20 -16.77
C ALA A 122 7.03 -11.55 -18.22
N GLN A 123 6.15 -12.20 -19.00
CA GLN A 123 6.41 -12.51 -20.40
C GLN A 123 6.56 -11.25 -21.27
N CYS A 124 5.79 -10.19 -21.00
CA CYS A 124 5.94 -8.91 -21.68
C CYS A 124 7.30 -8.24 -21.38
N ASN A 125 7.83 -8.43 -20.16
CA ASN A 125 9.15 -7.96 -19.72
C ASN A 125 9.36 -6.46 -19.99
N MET A 126 8.43 -5.64 -19.49
CA MET A 126 8.41 -4.20 -19.66
C MET A 126 8.46 -3.49 -18.29
N PRO A 127 9.64 -3.12 -17.78
CA PRO A 127 9.77 -2.46 -16.47
C PRO A 127 9.04 -1.11 -16.42
N GLU A 128 8.90 -0.41 -17.55
CA GLU A 128 8.13 0.83 -17.66
C GLU A 128 6.67 0.68 -17.19
N LEU A 129 6.11 -0.53 -17.21
CA LEU A 129 4.73 -0.76 -16.78
C LEU A 129 4.48 -0.44 -15.31
N ASP A 130 5.51 -0.53 -14.46
CA ASP A 130 5.38 -0.19 -13.03
C ASP A 130 5.01 1.30 -12.88
N THR A 131 5.76 2.18 -13.55
CA THR A 131 5.48 3.62 -13.59
C THR A 131 4.11 3.92 -14.19
N GLU A 132 3.70 3.18 -15.22
CA GLU A 132 2.39 3.36 -15.86
C GLU A 132 1.23 2.96 -14.95
N ILE A 133 1.40 1.89 -14.18
CA ILE A 133 0.42 1.46 -13.19
C ILE A 133 0.31 2.50 -12.07
N GLU A 134 1.44 2.96 -11.53
CA GLU A 134 1.47 4.02 -10.51
C GLU A 134 0.83 5.33 -11.03
N TYR A 135 1.13 5.71 -12.28
CA TYR A 135 0.54 6.86 -12.94
C TYR A 135 -1.00 6.76 -13.00
N MET A 136 -1.53 5.59 -13.38
CA MET A 136 -2.98 5.37 -13.37
C MET A 136 -3.56 5.38 -11.95
N MET A 137 -2.90 4.72 -11.00
CA MET A 137 -3.33 4.65 -9.60
C MET A 137 -3.43 6.05 -8.98
N GLU A 138 -2.49 6.95 -9.27
CA GLU A 138 -2.43 8.28 -8.66
C GLU A 138 -3.20 9.36 -9.42
N LEU A 139 -3.59 9.15 -10.68
CA LEU A 139 -4.24 10.19 -11.50
C LEU A 139 -5.65 9.84 -12.00
N LEU A 140 -6.12 8.61 -11.83
CA LEU A 140 -7.48 8.24 -12.22
C LEU A 140 -8.52 8.86 -11.28
N ASP A 141 -9.56 9.48 -11.83
CA ASP A 141 -10.72 9.97 -11.08
C ASP A 141 -11.22 8.89 -10.08
N PRO A 142 -11.31 9.20 -8.78
CA PRO A 142 -11.77 8.27 -7.76
C PRO A 142 -13.15 7.64 -8.01
N THR A 143 -14.03 8.33 -8.72
CA THR A 143 -15.35 7.79 -9.09
C THR A 143 -15.23 6.56 -9.99
N LEU A 144 -14.17 6.48 -10.80
CA LEU A 144 -13.88 5.37 -11.69
C LEU A 144 -13.16 4.19 -11.00
N LEU A 145 -12.76 4.36 -9.73
CA LEU A 145 -12.11 3.30 -8.93
C LEU A 145 -13.07 2.27 -8.35
N HIS A 146 -14.37 2.58 -8.30
CA HIS A 146 -15.40 1.69 -7.73
C HIS A 146 -15.97 0.67 -8.73
N GLY A 147 -15.39 0.58 -9.93
CA GLY A 147 -15.85 -0.32 -11.00
C GLY A 147 -14.78 -1.30 -11.50
N GLU A 148 -15.09 -1.95 -12.61
CA GLU A 148 -14.21 -2.93 -13.30
C GLU A 148 -12.79 -2.36 -13.53
N GLY A 149 -12.69 -1.09 -13.92
CA GLY A 149 -11.41 -0.41 -14.15
C GLY A 149 -10.52 -0.34 -12.90
N GLY A 150 -11.11 -0.02 -11.74
CA GLY A 150 -10.38 0.01 -10.47
C GLY A 150 -9.90 -1.38 -10.06
N TYR A 151 -10.75 -2.41 -10.20
CA TYR A 151 -10.42 -3.80 -9.88
C TYR A 151 -9.22 -4.33 -10.69
N TYR A 152 -9.21 -4.13 -12.01
CA TYR A 152 -8.10 -4.61 -12.83
C TYR A 152 -6.84 -3.77 -12.68
N LEU A 153 -6.98 -2.47 -12.38
CA LEU A 153 -5.84 -1.63 -12.06
C LEU A 153 -5.16 -2.06 -10.75
N THR A 154 -5.93 -2.35 -9.69
CA THR A 154 -5.37 -2.88 -8.43
C THR A 154 -4.80 -4.28 -8.61
N SER A 155 -5.40 -5.11 -9.47
CA SER A 155 -4.85 -6.43 -9.84
C SER A 155 -3.51 -6.31 -10.56
N ALA A 156 -3.37 -5.35 -11.49
CA ALA A 156 -2.11 -5.08 -12.17
C ALA A 156 -1.02 -4.57 -11.21
N PHE A 157 -1.38 -3.69 -10.27
CA PHE A 157 -0.49 -3.27 -9.19
C PHE A 157 -0.04 -4.45 -8.32
N GLY A 158 -0.97 -5.32 -7.93
CA GLY A 158 -0.68 -6.53 -7.18
C GLY A 158 0.29 -7.45 -7.92
N ALA A 159 0.01 -7.74 -9.20
CA ALA A 159 0.86 -8.58 -10.04
C ALA A 159 2.28 -7.99 -10.21
N MET A 160 2.39 -6.68 -10.46
CA MET A 160 3.70 -6.02 -10.54
C MET A 160 4.44 -6.04 -9.20
N SER A 161 3.73 -5.89 -8.08
CA SER A 161 4.34 -5.99 -6.75
C SER A 161 4.87 -7.40 -6.45
N LEU A 162 4.21 -8.45 -6.93
CA LEU A 162 4.72 -9.83 -6.80
C LEU A 162 6.03 -9.99 -7.58
N ILE A 163 6.12 -9.41 -8.78
CA ILE A 163 7.34 -9.41 -9.59
C ILE A 163 8.44 -8.59 -8.90
N LYS A 164 8.13 -7.43 -8.33
CA LYS A 164 9.12 -6.61 -7.59
C LYS A 164 9.76 -7.35 -6.43
N ASN A 165 9.07 -8.32 -5.83
CA ASN A 165 9.54 -9.11 -4.68
C ASN A 165 9.86 -10.58 -5.03
N PHE A 166 10.15 -10.87 -6.30
CA PHE A 166 10.26 -12.25 -6.81
C PHE A 166 11.39 -13.10 -6.18
N GLN A 167 12.40 -12.48 -5.57
CA GLN A 167 13.57 -13.16 -4.99
C GLN A 167 13.37 -13.66 -3.54
N GLU A 168 12.31 -13.22 -2.86
CA GLU A 168 11.97 -13.81 -1.57
C GLU A 168 11.27 -15.15 -1.81
N GLU A 169 11.84 -16.24 -1.29
CA GLU A 169 11.41 -17.66 -1.41
C GLU A 169 9.95 -17.97 -0.98
N GLN A 170 9.11 -16.95 -0.82
CA GLN A 170 7.73 -17.03 -0.33
C GLN A 170 6.73 -16.15 -1.11
N ALA A 171 7.08 -15.64 -2.31
CA ALA A 171 6.19 -14.80 -3.13
C ALA A 171 4.85 -15.47 -3.52
N ALA A 172 4.73 -16.80 -3.38
CA ALA A 172 3.49 -17.55 -3.58
C ALA A 172 2.48 -17.42 -2.41
N ARG A 173 2.86 -16.83 -1.27
CA ARG A 173 1.89 -16.52 -0.20
C ARG A 173 1.29 -15.14 -0.47
N LEU A 174 0.16 -15.15 -1.18
CA LEU A 174 -0.88 -14.10 -1.21
C LEU A 174 -0.39 -12.70 -0.83
N LEU A 175 -0.15 -11.80 -1.80
CA LEU A 175 0.16 -10.36 -1.63
C LEU A 175 0.83 -10.04 -0.29
N SER A 176 2.17 -9.84 -0.27
CA SER A 176 2.91 -9.47 0.94
C SER A 176 2.11 -8.48 1.82
N SER A 177 2.15 -8.65 3.14
CA SER A 177 1.37 -7.81 4.07
C SER A 177 1.58 -6.32 3.79
N GLU A 178 2.78 -5.94 3.34
CA GLU A 178 3.15 -4.61 2.87
C GLU A 178 2.42 -4.16 1.58
N THR A 179 2.36 -5.01 0.55
CA THR A 179 1.60 -4.72 -0.69
C THR A 179 0.12 -4.52 -0.38
N ARG A 180 -0.46 -5.40 0.44
CA ARG A 180 -1.87 -5.30 0.86
C ARG A 180 -2.13 -4.01 1.63
N ASN A 181 -1.25 -3.67 2.57
CA ASN A 181 -1.34 -2.42 3.33
C ASN A 181 -1.22 -1.19 2.43
N THR A 182 -0.30 -1.20 1.48
CA THR A 182 -0.12 -0.12 0.50
C THR A 182 -1.36 0.08 -0.35
N LEU A 183 -1.95 -1.01 -0.85
CA LEU A 183 -3.21 -0.96 -1.60
C LEU A 183 -4.37 -0.45 -0.75
N HIS A 184 -4.53 -0.91 0.50
CA HIS A 184 -5.58 -0.42 1.39
C HIS A 184 -5.44 1.07 1.69
N GLN A 185 -4.21 1.53 2.00
CA GLN A 185 -3.94 2.93 2.27
C GLN A 185 -4.20 3.77 1.02
N TRP A 186 -3.72 3.36 -0.15
CA TRP A 186 -4.02 4.02 -1.41
C TRP A 186 -5.53 4.10 -1.65
N HIS A 187 -6.26 2.98 -1.52
CA HIS A 187 -7.69 2.95 -1.77
C HIS A 187 -8.41 3.91 -0.82
N ARG A 188 -8.09 3.86 0.47
CA ARG A 188 -8.62 4.77 1.49
C ARG A 188 -8.36 6.25 1.14
N ARG A 189 -7.13 6.61 0.76
CA ARG A 189 -6.78 7.98 0.36
C ARG A 189 -7.62 8.47 -0.81
N ARG A 190 -7.92 7.59 -1.77
CA ARG A 190 -8.63 7.95 -2.99
C ARG A 190 -10.14 7.92 -2.84
N THR A 191 -10.71 6.98 -2.09
CA THR A 191 -12.16 6.74 -2.05
C THR A 191 -12.86 7.24 -0.81
N THR A 192 -12.13 7.63 0.24
CA THR A 192 -12.77 8.27 1.39
C THR A 192 -13.26 9.67 1.02
N ASN A 193 -14.52 9.98 1.34
CA ASN A 193 -15.11 11.33 1.20
C ASN A 193 -14.49 12.28 2.24
N ARG A 194 -13.20 12.56 2.12
CA ARG A 194 -12.48 13.58 2.88
C ARG A 194 -12.03 14.66 1.91
N THR A 195 -12.39 15.89 2.21
CA THR A 195 -12.07 17.06 1.39
C THR A 195 -10.60 17.46 1.46
N VAL A 196 -9.83 16.93 2.42
CA VAL A 196 -8.42 17.30 2.63
C VAL A 196 -7.58 16.06 3.05
N PRO A 197 -6.41 15.82 2.43
CA PRO A 197 -5.44 14.83 2.89
C PRO A 197 -4.93 15.14 4.30
N THR A 198 -4.66 14.10 5.08
CA THR A 198 -4.15 14.18 6.46
C THR A 198 -2.76 13.57 6.57
N VAL A 199 -2.01 13.92 7.63
CA VAL A 199 -0.68 13.32 7.89
C VAL A 199 -0.77 11.78 8.01
N ASP A 200 -1.92 11.28 8.45
CA ASP A 200 -2.17 9.84 8.58
C ASP A 200 -2.10 9.11 7.23
N ASP A 201 -2.28 9.82 6.12
CA ASP A 201 -2.27 9.27 4.76
C ASP A 201 -0.86 9.00 4.22
N PHE A 202 0.22 9.44 4.89
CA PHE A 202 1.59 9.20 4.42
C PHE A 202 2.26 8.01 5.12
N GLN A 203 2.88 7.12 4.32
CA GLN A 203 3.51 5.87 4.78
C GLN A 203 4.73 6.06 5.71
N ASN A 204 5.42 7.20 5.60
CA ASN A 204 6.66 7.46 6.35
C ASN A 204 6.53 8.54 7.43
N TYR A 205 5.30 8.94 7.76
CA TYR A 205 5.07 10.00 8.72
C TYR A 205 4.18 9.52 9.87
N LEU A 206 4.57 9.87 11.08
CA LEU A 206 3.83 9.58 12.30
C LEU A 206 3.55 10.88 13.04
N ARG A 207 2.28 11.14 13.37
CA ARG A 207 1.93 12.27 14.23
C ARG A 207 1.98 11.79 15.68
N VAL A 208 2.94 12.31 16.43
CA VAL A 208 3.11 12.00 17.86
C VAL A 208 2.72 13.23 18.67
N ALA A 209 1.83 13.03 19.64
CA ALA A 209 1.52 14.01 20.65
C ALA A 209 2.49 13.85 21.83
N TYR A 210 3.07 14.94 22.31
CA TYR A 210 3.81 15.01 23.55
C TYR A 210 2.92 15.63 24.63
N GLN A 211 2.74 14.89 25.72
CA GLN A 211 1.97 15.34 26.88
C GLN A 211 2.92 15.60 28.05
N GLU A 212 3.05 16.86 28.43
CA GLU A 212 3.83 17.28 29.59
C GLU A 212 2.93 17.40 30.82
N VAL A 213 3.42 17.01 32.01
CA VAL A 213 2.63 16.94 33.26
C VAL A 213 1.98 18.28 33.61
N ASN A 214 2.61 19.39 33.23
CA ASN A 214 2.21 20.74 33.61
C ASN A 214 1.84 21.64 32.41
N ASN A 215 2.01 21.15 31.17
CA ASN A 215 2.17 22.00 30.00
C ASN A 215 1.41 21.47 28.77
N GLY A 216 0.10 21.30 28.90
CA GLY A 216 -0.78 20.98 27.77
C GLY A 216 -0.35 19.77 26.92
N CYS A 217 -0.86 19.73 25.68
CA CYS A 217 -0.55 18.70 24.69
C CYS A 217 -0.02 19.39 23.43
N THR A 218 1.19 19.03 23.00
CA THR A 218 1.76 19.48 21.72
C THR A 218 1.89 18.29 20.79
N ALA A 219 1.86 18.49 19.47
CA ALA A 219 2.04 17.38 18.54
C ALA A 219 3.02 17.75 17.43
N LYS A 220 3.85 16.78 17.03
CA LYS A 220 4.78 16.91 15.90
C LYS A 220 4.58 15.76 14.93
N THR A 221 4.73 16.07 13.65
CA THR A 221 4.79 15.07 12.59
C THR A 221 6.25 14.67 12.39
N LEU A 222 6.55 13.41 12.66
CA LEU A 222 7.89 12.84 12.61
C LEU A 222 8.03 11.95 11.37
N VAL A 223 9.20 11.98 10.73
CA VAL A 223 9.55 11.01 9.68
C VAL A 223 10.03 9.74 10.34
N VAL A 224 9.32 8.63 10.14
CA VAL A 224 9.58 7.34 10.79
C VAL A 224 9.60 6.25 9.72
N LYS A 225 10.73 5.55 9.57
CA LYS A 225 10.88 4.47 8.58
C LYS A 225 10.05 3.24 9.00
N PRO A 226 9.67 2.33 8.08
CA PRO A 226 8.77 1.20 8.37
C PRO A 226 9.23 0.24 9.47
N TYR A 227 10.54 0.11 9.69
CA TYR A 227 11.15 -0.83 10.64
C TYR A 227 11.68 -0.18 11.92
N VAL A 228 11.37 1.10 12.15
CA VAL A 228 11.78 1.79 13.38
C VAL A 228 11.02 1.19 14.56
N THR A 229 11.75 0.81 15.60
CA THR A 229 11.15 0.26 16.83
C THR A 229 10.55 1.38 17.69
N THR A 230 9.71 1.01 18.65
CA THR A 230 9.17 1.97 19.63
C THR A 230 10.30 2.60 20.46
N GLU A 231 11.37 1.85 20.77
CA GLU A 231 12.54 2.37 21.47
C GLU A 231 13.25 3.48 20.66
N GLU A 232 13.59 3.20 19.41
CA GLU A 232 14.21 4.18 18.50
C GLU A 232 13.29 5.39 18.27
N LEU A 233 11.97 5.18 18.20
CA LEU A 233 11.01 6.27 18.09
C LEU A 233 10.94 7.12 19.37
N CYS A 234 11.08 6.53 20.55
CA CYS A 234 11.16 7.27 21.81
C CYS A 234 12.40 8.17 21.85
N GLU A 235 13.56 7.70 21.37
CA GLU A 235 14.76 8.52 21.21
C GLU A 235 14.52 9.70 20.26
N LEU A 236 13.89 9.43 19.11
CA LEU A 236 13.51 10.47 18.15
C LEU A 236 12.54 11.48 18.77
N CYS A 237 11.56 11.02 19.57
CA CYS A 237 10.64 11.90 20.28
C CYS A 237 11.39 12.77 21.30
N ALA A 238 12.30 12.19 22.08
CA ALA A 238 13.10 12.91 23.06
C ALA A 238 13.91 14.04 22.43
N GLU A 239 14.58 13.77 21.31
CA GLU A 239 15.33 14.77 20.54
C GLU A 239 14.39 15.86 19.99
N LYS A 240 13.28 15.46 19.35
CA LYS A 240 12.39 16.40 18.66
C LYS A 240 11.56 17.24 19.61
N PHE A 241 11.16 16.71 20.75
CA PHE A 241 10.42 17.44 21.79
C PHE A 241 11.33 18.11 22.83
N LYS A 242 12.66 17.85 22.79
CA LYS A 242 13.66 18.39 23.73
C LYS A 242 13.34 18.04 25.18
N VAL A 243 13.03 16.77 25.42
CA VAL A 243 12.63 16.26 26.75
C VAL A 243 13.87 16.12 27.65
N GLN A 244 13.81 16.64 28.88
CA GLN A 244 14.94 16.62 29.80
C GLN A 244 15.25 15.23 30.37
N GLU A 245 14.21 14.40 30.60
CA GLU A 245 14.33 13.06 31.16
C GLU A 245 13.65 12.00 30.26
N PRO A 246 14.27 11.63 29.12
CA PRO A 246 13.67 10.72 28.13
C PRO A 246 13.25 9.35 28.71
N SER A 247 14.03 8.84 29.66
CA SER A 247 13.81 7.53 30.31
C SER A 247 12.53 7.46 31.16
N THR A 248 11.94 8.60 31.49
CA THR A 248 10.68 8.67 32.28
C THR A 248 9.42 8.63 31.39
N TYR A 249 9.59 8.66 30.07
CA TYR A 249 8.50 8.72 29.11
C TYR A 249 8.46 7.45 28.26
N ALA A 250 7.25 7.07 27.87
CA ALA A 250 7.01 5.96 26.96
C ALA A 250 5.98 6.38 25.89
N LEU A 251 5.96 5.63 24.80
CA LEU A 251 4.99 5.82 23.73
C LEU A 251 3.73 5.01 24.01
N PHE A 252 2.58 5.67 23.94
CA PHE A 252 1.27 5.08 24.11
C PHE A 252 0.47 5.15 22.81
N LEU A 253 -0.29 4.10 22.53
CA LEU A 253 -1.38 4.13 21.57
C LEU A 253 -2.67 4.44 22.33
N VAL A 254 -3.29 5.58 22.01
CA VAL A 254 -4.54 6.02 22.60
C VAL A 254 -5.66 5.91 21.57
N MET A 255 -6.66 5.10 21.87
CA MET A 255 -7.92 4.96 21.15
C MET A 255 -9.06 5.38 22.10
N GLU A 256 -10.28 5.63 21.58
CA GLU A 256 -11.40 6.27 22.30
C GLU A 256 -11.51 5.92 23.80
N GLU A 257 -11.44 4.64 24.17
CA GLU A 257 -11.58 4.18 25.56
C GLU A 257 -10.32 3.51 26.14
N THR A 258 -9.23 3.41 25.38
CA THR A 258 -8.05 2.63 25.79
C THR A 258 -6.75 3.38 25.55
N SER A 259 -5.86 3.34 26.54
CA SER A 259 -4.50 3.88 26.47
C SER A 259 -3.52 2.75 26.77
N GLN A 260 -2.87 2.21 25.75
CA GLN A 260 -1.92 1.11 25.89
C GLN A 260 -0.49 1.59 25.68
N GLN A 261 0.43 1.22 26.58
CA GLN A 261 1.86 1.42 26.37
C GLN A 261 2.36 0.45 25.31
N LEU A 262 3.12 0.97 24.33
CA LEU A 262 3.74 0.15 23.30
C LEU A 262 5.03 -0.48 23.84
N ALA A 263 5.23 -1.77 23.58
CA ALA A 263 6.45 -2.46 23.99
C ALA A 263 7.66 -1.98 23.14
N PRO A 264 8.89 -1.96 23.69
CA PRO A 264 10.06 -1.39 23.01
C PRO A 264 10.35 -2.00 21.63
N ASP A 265 10.05 -3.28 21.45
CA ASP A 265 10.28 -4.11 20.26
C ASP A 265 9.16 -4.03 19.21
N THR A 266 8.10 -3.26 19.49
CA THR A 266 7.01 -3.06 18.54
C THR A 266 7.37 -2.05 17.46
N TYR A 267 6.64 -2.07 16.35
CA TYR A 267 6.87 -1.20 15.19
C TYR A 267 5.68 -0.25 15.00
N PRO A 268 5.75 1.00 15.48
CA PRO A 268 4.66 1.97 15.43
C PRO A 268 4.06 2.19 14.03
N GLN A 269 4.91 2.15 12.99
CA GLN A 269 4.43 2.25 11.60
C GLN A 269 3.62 1.04 11.15
N LYS A 270 3.97 -0.17 11.59
CA LYS A 270 3.16 -1.38 11.31
C LYS A 270 1.83 -1.31 12.04
N ILE A 271 1.83 -0.83 13.29
CA ILE A 271 0.60 -0.64 14.08
C ILE A 271 -0.32 0.38 13.40
N LYS A 272 0.22 1.53 12.98
CA LYS A 272 -0.50 2.52 12.17
C LYS A 272 -1.13 1.85 10.94
N ALA A 273 -0.31 1.16 10.14
CA ALA A 273 -0.78 0.48 8.93
C ALA A 273 -1.89 -0.55 9.20
N GLU A 274 -1.78 -1.33 10.27
CA GLU A 274 -2.77 -2.32 10.66
C GLU A 274 -4.10 -1.69 11.05
N ILE A 275 -4.10 -0.65 11.89
CA ILE A 275 -5.33 0.06 12.30
C ILE A 275 -6.00 0.68 11.08
N HIS A 276 -5.23 1.26 10.16
CA HIS A 276 -5.75 1.80 8.91
C HIS A 276 -6.28 0.74 7.94
N SER A 277 -5.83 -0.51 8.05
CA SER A 277 -6.33 -1.62 7.23
C SER A 277 -7.70 -2.15 7.67
N ARG A 278 -8.22 -1.69 8.82
CA ARG A 278 -9.53 -2.13 9.35
C ARG A 278 -10.69 -1.50 8.55
N PRO A 279 -11.84 -2.18 8.42
CA PRO A 279 -13.00 -1.67 7.66
C PRO A 279 -13.57 -0.37 8.23
N LEU A 280 -13.56 -0.22 9.56
CA LEU A 280 -13.94 0.98 10.27
C LEU A 280 -12.81 1.39 11.22
N PRO A 281 -11.83 2.16 10.73
CA PRO A 281 -10.69 2.59 11.52
C PRO A 281 -11.15 3.62 12.56
N LEU A 282 -11.07 3.26 13.83
CA LEU A 282 -11.30 4.15 14.96
C LEU A 282 -10.21 5.24 15.01
N PRO A 283 -10.54 6.45 15.49
CA PRO A 283 -9.52 7.48 15.72
C PRO A 283 -8.50 6.97 16.74
N PHE A 284 -7.22 7.13 16.41
CA PHE A 284 -6.12 6.75 17.28
C PHE A 284 -5.05 7.83 17.29
N HIS A 285 -4.30 7.91 18.38
CA HIS A 285 -3.21 8.87 18.54
C HIS A 285 -2.00 8.17 19.17
N PHE A 286 -0.81 8.45 18.66
CA PHE A 286 0.43 8.12 19.36
C PHE A 286 0.75 9.24 20.34
N VAL A 287 0.91 8.91 21.62
CA VAL A 287 1.15 9.88 22.69
C VAL A 287 2.40 9.50 23.46
N TYR A 288 3.41 10.37 23.42
CA TYR A 288 4.61 10.28 24.23
C TYR A 288 4.37 10.98 25.58
N LYS A 289 4.22 10.18 26.65
CA LYS A 289 3.85 10.64 27.99
C LYS A 289 4.50 9.78 29.09
N ARG A 290 4.48 10.27 30.32
CA ARG A 290 4.92 9.49 31.48
C ARG A 290 3.90 8.38 31.79
N PRO A 291 4.33 7.14 32.08
CA PRO A 291 3.43 6.10 32.58
C PRO A 291 2.81 6.54 33.90
N THR A 292 1.49 6.61 33.97
CA THR A 292 0.79 6.84 35.25
C THR A 292 0.78 5.51 36.01
N ASN A 293 1.51 5.39 37.11
CA ASN A 293 1.42 4.24 38.01
C ASN A 293 0.04 4.22 38.68
N LEU A 294 -0.95 3.52 38.10
CA LEU A 294 -2.20 3.17 38.78
C LEU A 294 -2.93 2.04 38.04
N GLN A 295 -2.55 0.79 38.38
CA GLN A 295 -3.46 -0.29 38.78
C GLN A 295 -2.63 -1.51 39.21
N ILE A 296 -2.26 -1.52 40.48
CA ILE A 296 -2.04 -2.78 41.20
C ILE A 296 -3.44 -3.37 41.40
N PHE A 297 -3.73 -4.49 40.73
CA PHE A 297 -4.89 -5.31 41.05
C PHE A 297 -4.69 -5.87 42.47
N ILE A 298 -5.41 -5.34 43.45
CA ILE A 298 -5.58 -5.98 44.75
C ILE A 298 -6.84 -6.86 44.61
N PRO A 299 -6.76 -8.20 44.71
CA PRO A 299 -7.94 -9.04 44.69
C PRO A 299 -8.77 -8.80 45.96
N PRO A 300 -10.12 -8.80 45.87
CA PRO A 300 -10.98 -8.68 47.04
C PRO A 300 -10.81 -9.91 47.95
N GLY A 301 -10.73 -9.64 49.25
CA GLY A 301 -10.30 -10.58 50.28
C GLY A 301 -11.15 -11.85 50.38
N GLU A 302 -10.45 -12.93 50.71
CA GLU A 302 -11.02 -14.11 51.33
C GLU A 302 -11.56 -13.71 52.72
N GLU A 303 -12.88 -13.78 52.88
CA GLU A 303 -13.51 -13.73 54.19
C GLU A 303 -13.04 -14.95 55.01
N ASN A 304 -12.48 -14.64 56.18
CA ASN A 304 -12.01 -15.60 57.17
C ASN A 304 -13.15 -16.51 57.69
N GLU A 305 -13.08 -17.80 57.41
CA GLU A 305 -13.61 -18.83 58.31
C GLU A 305 -12.48 -19.30 59.23
N ASN A 306 -12.52 -18.87 60.51
CA ASN A 306 -12.38 -19.74 61.68
C ASN A 306 -12.20 -18.90 62.96
N THR A 307 -13.20 -18.90 63.82
CA THR A 307 -12.95 -18.84 65.26
C THR A 307 -13.92 -19.79 65.94
N PHE A 308 -13.35 -20.90 66.42
CA PHE A 308 -13.96 -21.78 67.40
C PHE A 308 -14.06 -21.07 68.76
N LEU A 309 -15.13 -21.41 69.48
CA LEU A 309 -15.54 -21.07 70.86
C LEU A 309 -16.40 -19.80 71.03
#